data_AF-A0A8B8NTK3-F1
#
_entry.id   AF-A0A8B8NTK3-F1
#
_cell.length_a   1.000
_cell.length_b   1.000
_cell.length_c   1.000
_cell.angle_alpha   90.00
_cell.angle_beta   90.00
_cell.angle_gamma   90.00
#
_symmetry.space_group_name_H-M   'P 1'
#
loop_
_entity.id
_entity.type
_entity.pdbx_description
1 polymer ?
#
loop_
_entity_poly.entity_id
_entity_poly.type
_entity_poly.pdbx_seq_one_letter_code
_entity_poly.pdbx_strand_id
1 'polypeptide(L)'
;MAENTEALLNKGERARYREDCPGCKIDRLKETNRGVPYKLLFYVWIIVLCAALPISSLFPFLYFMIRDFKIAKSEEDIGFYAGYVGSAFMFGRALTSVLWGMIADRYGRKPVILFGWF
;
A
#
# COMPACT_ATOMS: atom_id res chain seq x y z
N MET A 1 10.24 28.00 -10.41
CA MET A 1 10.65 26.84 -11.21
C MET A 1 11.61 26.06 -10.33
N ALA A 2 11.19 24.89 -9.83
CA ALA A 2 11.71 24.29 -8.60
C ALA A 2 13.20 23.92 -8.66
N GLU A 3 13.91 24.42 -7.66
CA GLU A 3 15.31 24.16 -7.33
C GLU A 3 15.42 22.84 -6.54
N ASN A 4 16.50 22.11 -6.82
CA ASN A 4 17.14 21.09 -6.00
C ASN A 4 16.41 19.76 -5.69
N THR A 5 16.71 18.75 -6.49
CA THR A 5 16.92 17.38 -5.97
C THR A 5 18.02 16.75 -6.79
N GLU A 6 19.24 17.19 -6.49
CA GLU A 6 20.46 16.53 -6.92
C GLU A 6 20.37 15.04 -6.55
N ALA A 7 20.26 14.19 -7.56
CA ALA A 7 20.46 12.77 -7.39
C ALA A 7 21.93 12.58 -6.96
N LEU A 8 22.12 12.11 -5.73
CA LEU A 8 23.38 11.75 -5.08
C LEU A 8 24.11 10.60 -5.79
N LEU A 9 24.35 10.69 -7.08
CA LEU A 9 25.30 9.83 -7.78
C LEU A 9 26.08 10.69 -8.77
N ASN A 10 27.22 11.16 -8.27
CA ASN A 10 28.31 11.71 -9.06
C ASN A 10 28.50 10.88 -10.33
N LYS A 11 28.15 11.48 -11.46
CA LYS A 11 28.23 10.91 -12.81
C LYS A 11 29.67 10.73 -13.32
N GLY A 12 30.66 10.69 -12.43
CA GLY A 12 32.09 10.84 -12.76
C GLY A 12 33.01 9.72 -12.26
N GLU A 13 32.63 8.93 -11.26
CA GLU A 13 33.51 7.90 -10.71
C GLU A 13 32.91 6.50 -10.89
N ARG A 14 33.25 5.91 -12.05
CA ARG A 14 33.16 4.48 -12.38
C ARG A 14 32.23 3.67 -11.47
N ALA A 15 30.93 3.69 -11.75
CA ALA A 15 30.05 2.58 -11.38
C ALA A 15 30.59 1.32 -12.08
N ARG A 16 31.49 0.60 -11.40
CA ARG A 16 32.05 -0.66 -11.87
C ARG A 16 30.94 -1.70 -11.71
N TYR A 17 30.03 -1.73 -12.68
CA TYR A 17 28.97 -2.73 -12.80
C TYR A 17 29.63 -4.12 -12.77
N ARG A 18 29.54 -4.79 -11.62
CA ARG A 18 29.95 -6.20 -11.48
C ARG A 18 28.86 -7.06 -12.11
N GLU A 19 29.23 -8.03 -12.95
CA GLU A 19 28.27 -8.81 -13.76
C GLU A 19 27.19 -9.52 -12.92
N ASP A 20 27.46 -9.79 -11.64
CA ASP A 20 26.54 -10.45 -10.68
C ASP A 20 25.87 -9.51 -9.66
N CYS A 21 25.74 -8.21 -9.93
CA CYS A 21 25.05 -7.33 -8.98
C CYS A 21 23.53 -7.26 -9.24
N PRO A 22 22.66 -7.75 -8.33
CA PRO A 22 21.21 -7.77 -8.53
C PRO A 22 20.57 -6.37 -8.62
N GLY A 23 21.18 -5.36 -7.99
CA GLY A 23 20.70 -3.97 -8.03
C GLY A 23 20.95 -3.27 -9.36
N CYS A 24 22.04 -3.62 -10.03
CA CYS A 24 22.47 -3.01 -11.29
C CYS A 24 21.44 -3.18 -12.44
N LYS A 25 20.67 -4.28 -12.44
CA LYS A 25 19.63 -4.50 -13.47
C LYS A 25 18.44 -3.55 -13.31
N ILE A 26 18.06 -3.23 -12.07
CA ILE A 26 16.96 -2.31 -11.76
C ILE A 26 17.36 -0.87 -12.09
N ASP A 27 18.61 -0.49 -11.82
CA ASP A 27 19.10 0.86 -12.11
C ASP A 27 19.19 1.13 -13.62
N ARG A 28 19.66 0.17 -14.43
CA ARG A 28 19.57 0.29 -15.90
C ARG A 28 18.13 0.42 -16.41
N LEU A 29 17.19 -0.32 -15.81
CA LEU A 29 15.77 -0.24 -16.15
C LEU A 29 15.18 1.14 -15.84
N LYS A 30 15.54 1.75 -14.70
CA LYS A 30 15.15 3.12 -14.34
C LYS A 30 15.78 4.16 -15.27
N GLU A 31 17.04 3.98 -15.67
CA GLU A 31 17.72 4.89 -16.60
C GLU A 31 17.12 4.84 -18.01
N THR A 32 16.67 3.65 -18.45
CA THR A 32 16.07 3.44 -19.78
C THR A 32 14.63 3.96 -19.84
N ASN A 33 13.87 3.85 -18.73
CA ASN A 33 12.51 4.35 -18.61
C ASN A 33 12.46 5.61 -17.74
N ARG A 34 12.88 6.76 -18.31
CA ARG A 34 12.78 8.08 -17.64
C ARG A 34 11.34 8.61 -17.52
N GLY A 35 10.38 8.01 -18.21
CA GLY A 35 8.96 8.36 -18.13
C GLY A 35 8.24 7.65 -16.99
N VAL A 36 7.10 8.20 -16.56
CA VAL A 36 6.21 7.53 -15.61
C VAL A 36 5.65 6.23 -16.22
N PRO A 37 5.82 5.07 -15.57
CA PRO A 37 5.38 3.80 -16.13
C PRO A 37 3.87 3.61 -15.94
N TYR A 38 3.06 4.18 -16.85
CA TYR A 38 1.59 4.14 -16.80
C TYR A 38 1.00 2.73 -16.66
N LYS A 39 1.62 1.71 -17.30
CA LYS A 39 1.18 0.31 -17.16
C LYS A 39 1.30 -0.18 -15.72
N LEU A 40 2.39 0.17 -15.03
CA LEU A 40 2.61 -0.23 -13.64
C LEU A 40 1.65 0.50 -12.69
N LEU A 41 1.41 1.79 -12.96
CA LEU A 41 0.42 2.58 -12.21
C LEU A 41 -0.99 2.02 -12.39
N PHE A 42 -1.36 1.58 -13.60
CA PHE A 42 -2.66 0.96 -13.86
C PHE A 42 -2.85 -0.33 -13.07
N TYR A 43 -1.84 -1.21 -13.00
CA TYR A 43 -1.91 -2.42 -12.18
C TYR A 43 -2.07 -2.11 -10.69
N VAL A 44 -1.29 -1.17 -10.16
CA VAL A 44 -1.42 -0.74 -8.76
C VAL A 44 -2.79 -0.11 -8.50
N TRP A 45 -3.32 0.66 -9.44
CA TRP A 45 -4.62 1.29 -9.34
C TRP A 45 -5.75 0.25 -9.26
N ILE A 46 -5.71 -0.81 -10.07
CA ILE A 46 -6.68 -1.92 -9.99
C ILE A 46 -6.63 -2.60 -8.63
N ILE A 47 -5.43 -2.86 -8.10
CA ILE A 47 -5.27 -3.50 -6.79
C ILE A 47 -5.86 -2.62 -5.68
N VAL A 48 -5.57 -1.32 -5.71
CA VAL A 48 -6.11 -0.35 -4.75
C VAL A 48 -7.62 -0.25 -4.86
N LEU A 49 -8.18 -0.26 -6.07
CA LEU A 49 -9.62 -0.26 -6.30
C LEU A 49 -10.27 -1.51 -5.70
N CYS A 50 -9.70 -2.70 -5.96
CA CYS A 50 -10.18 -3.96 -5.41
C CYS A 50 -10.15 -3.97 -3.88
N ALA A 51 -9.13 -3.38 -3.25
CA ALA A 51 -9.02 -3.28 -1.80
C ALA A 51 -9.96 -2.21 -1.19
N ALA A 52 -10.31 -1.16 -1.93
CA ALA A 52 -11.16 -0.07 -1.45
C ALA A 52 -12.66 -0.41 -1.51
N LEU A 53 -13.09 -1.19 -2.51
CA LEU A 53 -14.50 -1.56 -2.71
C LEU A 53 -15.14 -2.24 -1.48
N PRO A 54 -14.52 -3.26 -0.84
CA PRO A 54 -15.06 -3.90 0.35
C PRO A 54 -15.14 -2.94 1.54
N ILE A 55 -14.19 -2.02 1.68
CA ILE A 55 -14.16 -1.08 2.82
C ILE A 55 -15.34 -0.10 2.72
N SER A 56 -15.60 0.41 1.51
CA SER A 56 -16.70 1.34 1.27
C SER A 56 -18.07 0.68 1.49
N SER A 57 -18.21 -0.61 1.16
CA SER A 57 -19.47 -1.33 1.41
C SER A 57 -19.59 -1.84 2.86
N LEU A 58 -18.48 -2.05 3.57
CA LEU A 58 -18.50 -2.56 4.94
C LEU A 58 -19.13 -1.59 5.93
N PHE A 59 -18.87 -0.28 5.81
CA PHE A 59 -19.41 0.73 6.73
C PHE A 59 -20.95 0.72 6.86
N PRO A 60 -21.74 0.70 5.76
CA PRO A 60 -23.19 0.59 5.86
C PRO A 60 -23.65 -0.78 6.41
N PHE A 61 -22.98 -1.89 6.08
CA PHE A 61 -23.32 -3.20 6.65
C PHE A 61 -23.02 -3.30 8.15
N LEU A 62 -21.94 -2.67 8.60
CA LEU A 62 -21.54 -2.63 10.00
C LEU A 62 -22.64 -2.01 10.86
N TYR A 63 -23.28 -0.94 10.38
CA TYR A 63 -24.38 -0.28 11.06
C TYR A 63 -25.57 -1.23 11.29
N PHE A 64 -25.98 -1.95 10.25
CA PHE A 64 -27.08 -2.93 10.36
C PHE A 64 -26.71 -4.09 11.30
N MET A 65 -25.48 -4.59 11.22
CA MET A 65 -25.00 -5.67 12.10
C MET A 65 -25.02 -5.29 13.58
N ILE A 66 -24.57 -4.08 13.93
CA ILE A 66 -24.58 -3.58 15.32
C ILE A 66 -26.03 -3.41 15.82
N ARG A 67 -26.93 -2.93 14.96
CA ARG A 67 -28.35 -2.79 15.29
C ARG A 67 -28.99 -4.16 15.57
N ASP A 68 -28.70 -5.16 14.75
CA ASP A 68 -29.30 -6.49 14.85
C ASP A 68 -28.76 -7.29 16.05
N PHE A 69 -27.53 -7.02 16.49
CA PHE A 69 -26.97 -7.62 17.71
C PHE A 69 -27.62 -7.13 19.02
N LYS A 70 -28.48 -6.10 18.98
CA LYS A 70 -29.16 -5.51 20.16
C LYS A 70 -28.23 -5.16 21.35
N ILE A 71 -26.94 -4.94 21.08
CA ILE A 71 -25.94 -4.56 22.10
C ILE A 71 -26.16 -3.12 22.57
N ALA A 72 -26.70 -2.25 21.72
CA ALA A 72 -27.07 -0.88 22.06
C ALA A 72 -28.52 -0.83 22.57
N LYS A 73 -28.73 -0.39 23.81
CA LYS A 73 -30.06 -0.14 24.38
C LYS A 73 -30.65 1.21 23.94
N SER A 74 -29.82 2.11 23.39
CA SER A 74 -30.18 3.43 22.86
C SER A 74 -29.56 3.66 21.47
N GLU A 75 -30.24 4.39 20.59
CA GLU A 75 -29.73 4.70 19.22
C GLU A 75 -28.42 5.50 19.25
N GLU A 76 -28.19 6.25 20.33
CA GLU A 76 -27.01 7.08 20.56
C GLU A 76 -25.71 6.25 20.69
N ASP A 77 -25.82 5.05 21.26
CA ASP A 77 -24.66 4.17 21.49
C ASP A 77 -24.20 3.48 20.19
N ILE A 78 -25.09 3.33 19.20
CA ILE A 78 -24.80 2.64 17.93
C ILE A 78 -23.64 3.32 17.20
N GLY A 79 -23.62 4.65 17.19
CA GLY A 79 -22.54 5.43 16.57
C GLY A 79 -21.20 5.25 17.28
N PHE A 80 -21.20 5.17 18.62
CA PHE A 80 -19.99 4.95 19.41
C PHE A 80 -19.38 3.56 19.15
N TYR A 81 -20.22 2.51 19.12
CA TYR A 81 -19.76 1.15 18.80
C TYR A 81 -19.27 1.02 17.36
N ALA A 82 -19.95 1.65 16.40
CA ALA A 82 -19.51 1.67 15.00
C ALA A 82 -18.13 2.36 14.86
N GLY A 83 -17.93 3.49 15.56
CA GLY A 83 -16.66 4.18 15.63
C GLY A 83 -15.54 3.35 16.26
N TYR A 84 -15.85 2.61 17.33
CA TYR A 84 -14.90 1.71 17.99
C TYR A 84 -14.46 0.55 17.09
N VAL A 85 -15.40 -0.06 16.35
CA VAL A 85 -15.05 -1.11 15.39
C VAL A 85 -14.26 -0.54 14.20
N GLY A 86 -14.65 0.64 13.71
CA GLY A 86 -13.92 1.34 12.66
C GLY A 86 -12.48 1.69 13.05
N SER A 87 -12.25 2.15 14.29
CA SER A 87 -10.92 2.46 14.80
C SER A 87 -10.06 1.20 14.98
N ALA A 88 -10.64 0.11 15.50
CA ALA A 88 -9.97 -1.19 15.58
C ALA A 88 -9.54 -1.72 14.21
N PHE A 89 -10.41 -1.56 13.20
CA PHE A 89 -10.09 -1.92 11.81
C PHE A 89 -8.93 -1.09 11.25
N MET A 90 -8.94 0.24 11.44
CA MET A 90 -7.84 1.10 10.99
C MET A 90 -6.53 0.83 11.73
N PHE A 91 -6.60 0.51 13.02
CA PHE A 91 -5.44 0.10 13.81
C PHE A 91 -4.84 -1.21 13.28
N GLY A 92 -5.67 -2.22 13.00
CA GLY A 92 -5.23 -3.47 12.37
C GLY A 92 -4.58 -3.25 11.00
N ARG A 93 -5.13 -2.34 10.19
CA ARG A 93 -4.52 -1.94 8.90
C ARG A 93 -3.16 -1.28 9.08
N ALA A 94 -3.00 -0.41 10.10
CA ALA A 94 -1.72 0.25 10.37
C ALA A 94 -0.63 -0.75 10.81
N LEU A 95 -0.96 -1.70 11.68
CA LEU A 95 0.00 -2.73 12.08
C LEU A 95 0.39 -3.63 10.91
N THR A 96 -0.61 -4.06 10.15
CA THR A 96 -0.41 -4.95 8.99
C THR A 96 0.41 -4.25 7.91
N SER A 97 0.15 -2.96 7.62
CA SER A 97 0.89 -2.22 6.60
C SER A 97 2.37 -2.07 6.93
N VAL A 98 2.73 -1.88 8.20
CA VAL A 98 4.14 -1.81 8.65
C VAL A 98 4.83 -3.16 8.45
N LEU A 99 4.18 -4.26 8.86
CA LEU A 99 4.73 -5.62 8.71
C LEU A 99 4.97 -5.96 7.23
N TRP A 100 3.98 -5.74 6.37
CA TRP A 100 4.12 -5.99 4.94
C TRP A 100 5.08 -5.03 4.24
N GLY A 101 5.21 -3.79 4.73
CA GLY A 101 6.22 -2.84 4.26
C GLY A 101 7.64 -3.37 4.47
N MET A 102 7.95 -3.83 5.69
CA MET A 102 9.27 -4.43 5.98
C MET A 102 9.56 -5.68 5.15
N ILE A 103 8.54 -6.52 4.92
CA ILE A 103 8.67 -7.72 4.09
C ILE A 103 8.90 -7.33 2.62
N ALA A 104 8.21 -6.30 2.12
CA ALA A 104 8.37 -5.80 0.74
C ALA A 104 9.78 -5.27 0.48
N ASP A 105 10.38 -4.62 1.47
CA ASP A 105 11.74 -4.10 1.38
C ASP A 105 12.80 -5.22 1.37
N ARG A 106 12.51 -6.37 2.00
CA ARG A 106 13.45 -7.50 2.07
C ARG A 106 13.33 -8.51 0.90
N TYR A 107 12.13 -8.81 0.46
CA TYR A 107 11.86 -9.82 -0.58
C TYR A 107 11.57 -9.23 -1.97
N GLY A 108 11.45 -7.90 -2.06
CA GLY A 108 11.15 -7.17 -3.29
C GLY A 108 9.63 -6.98 -3.52
N ARG A 109 9.27 -5.95 -4.31
CA ARG A 109 7.87 -5.54 -4.53
C ARG A 109 7.01 -6.51 -5.36
N LYS A 110 7.63 -7.38 -6.15
CA LYS A 110 6.92 -8.35 -7.02
C LYS A 110 6.21 -9.48 -6.25
N PRO A 111 6.88 -10.19 -5.31
CA PRO A 111 6.20 -11.24 -4.54
C PRO A 111 5.11 -10.69 -3.61
N VAL A 112 5.28 -9.50 -3.04
CA VAL A 112 4.27 -8.92 -2.13
C VAL A 112 2.94 -8.65 -2.83
N ILE A 113 2.97 -8.19 -4.10
CA ILE A 113 1.76 -7.98 -4.89
C ILE A 113 1.08 -9.32 -5.21
N LEU A 114 1.85 -10.38 -5.47
CA LEU A 114 1.30 -11.72 -5.72
C LEU A 114 0.68 -12.33 -4.47
N PHE A 115 1.30 -12.16 -3.30
CA PHE A 115 0.75 -12.61 -2.02
C PHE A 115 -0.54 -11.86 -1.64
N GLY A 116 -0.65 -10.57 -1.97
CA GLY A 116 -1.87 -9.80 -1.69
C GLY A 116 -3.06 -10.15 -2.56
N TRP A 117 -2.85 -10.84 -3.69
CA TRP A 117 -3.93 -11.33 -4.56
C TRP A 117 -4.51 -12.68 -4.08
N PHE A 118 -3.72 -13.49 -3.37
CA PHE A 118 -4.11 -14.82 -2.90
C PHE A 118 -4.70 -14.75 -1.48
#